data_AF-A0A4S4BKM5-F1
#
_entry.id   AF-A0A4S4BKM5-F1
#
_cell.length_a   1.000
_cell.length_b   1.000
_cell.length_c   1.000
_cell.angle_alpha   90.00
_cell.angle_beta   90.00
_cell.angle_gamma   90.00
#
_symmetry.space_group_name_H-M   'P 1'
#
loop_
_entity.id
_entity.type
_entity.pdbx_description
1 polymer ?
#
loop_
_entity_poly.entity_id
_entity_poly.type
_entity_poly.pdbx_seq_one_letter_code
_entity_poly.pdbx_strand_id
1 'polypeptide(L)'
;MIYLTNKEDRKEQIIDKAVGVFAERGYYKATTAMVAKAAGVTQPYVFHFFANKEELFKAVIDRAFSRIYETFAAIEAPADQLIETMGHAFSQIIETHRDEVLMVMQAHTITEAGIREHVRNMFRKIYESLSVKFERAGIEEAKGTAAHFIGTGLLITVAEVLNLPELTGGIDDGNGEAGC
;
A
#
# COMPACT_ATOMS: atom_id res chain seq x y z
N MET A 1 -6.70 -33.52 -12.16
CA MET A 1 -6.97 -32.88 -10.86
C MET A 1 -7.74 -31.60 -11.11
N ILE A 2 -8.96 -31.49 -10.58
CA ILE A 2 -9.83 -30.33 -10.73
C ILE A 2 -9.49 -29.40 -9.55
N TYR A 3 -8.74 -28.32 -9.79
CA TYR A 3 -8.61 -27.27 -8.78
C TYR A 3 -9.90 -26.45 -8.76
N LEU A 4 -10.79 -26.78 -7.84
CA LEU A 4 -11.79 -25.85 -7.34
C LEU A 4 -11.03 -24.75 -6.58
N THR A 5 -10.52 -23.76 -7.31
CA THR A 5 -9.99 -22.53 -6.72
C THR A 5 -11.18 -21.84 -6.05
N ASN A 6 -11.11 -21.58 -4.74
CA ASN A 6 -12.21 -20.95 -4.02
C ASN A 6 -12.54 -19.60 -4.69
N LYS A 7 -13.81 -19.17 -4.60
CA LYS A 7 -14.25 -17.85 -5.09
C LYS A 7 -13.35 -16.72 -4.56
N GLU A 8 -12.87 -16.86 -3.33
CA GLU A 8 -11.91 -15.96 -2.68
C GLU A 8 -10.55 -15.93 -3.42
N ASP A 9 -9.99 -17.09 -3.73
CA ASP A 9 -8.74 -17.19 -4.50
C ASP A 9 -8.85 -16.56 -5.89
N ARG A 10 -10.01 -16.69 -6.53
CA ARG A 10 -10.26 -16.07 -7.85
C ARG A 10 -10.40 -14.56 -7.77
N LYS A 11 -11.06 -14.06 -6.72
CA LYS A 11 -11.13 -12.62 -6.45
C LYS A 11 -9.72 -12.06 -6.27
N GLU A 12 -8.88 -12.72 -5.47
CA GLU A 12 -7.53 -12.28 -5.19
C GLU A 12 -6.63 -12.31 -6.44
N GLN A 13 -6.75 -13.35 -7.30
CA GLN A 13 -6.06 -13.39 -8.59
C GLN A 13 -6.44 -12.21 -9.50
N ILE A 14 -7.70 -11.79 -9.50
CA ILE A 14 -8.14 -10.63 -10.28
C ILE A 14 -7.54 -9.34 -9.69
N ILE A 15 -7.53 -9.19 -8.37
CA ILE A 15 -6.92 -8.03 -7.69
C ILE A 15 -5.43 -7.97 -8.02
N ASP A 16 -4.73 -9.10 -7.96
CA ASP A 16 -3.31 -9.21 -8.31
C ASP A 16 -3.00 -8.69 -9.71
N LYS A 17 -3.78 -9.11 -10.71
CA LYS A 17 -3.59 -8.63 -12.08
C LYS A 17 -4.07 -7.20 -12.27
N ALA A 18 -5.04 -6.75 -11.49
CA ALA A 18 -5.47 -5.36 -11.51
C ALA A 18 -4.37 -4.42 -11.02
N VAL A 19 -3.54 -4.84 -10.05
CA VAL A 19 -2.41 -4.04 -9.54
C VAL A 19 -1.48 -3.62 -10.67
N GLY A 20 -0.97 -4.58 -11.45
CA GLY A 20 -0.08 -4.28 -12.56
C GLY A 20 -0.73 -3.39 -13.62
N VAL A 21 -2.01 -3.64 -13.96
CA VAL A 21 -2.74 -2.81 -14.93
C VAL A 21 -2.90 -1.38 -14.46
N PHE A 22 -3.25 -1.16 -13.18
CA PHE A 22 -3.40 0.19 -12.63
C PHE A 22 -2.07 0.89 -12.42
N ALA A 23 -1.02 0.18 -11.99
CA ALA A 23 0.32 0.75 -11.81
C ALA A 23 0.90 1.22 -13.16
N GLU A 24 0.74 0.44 -14.23
CA GLU A 24 1.26 0.78 -15.57
C GLU A 24 0.45 1.88 -16.26
N ARG A 25 -0.88 1.84 -16.15
CA ARG A 25 -1.78 2.69 -16.96
C ARG A 25 -2.35 3.88 -16.20
N GLY A 26 -2.33 3.84 -14.88
CA GLY A 26 -3.10 4.73 -14.01
C GLY A 26 -4.61 4.44 -14.04
N TYR A 27 -5.32 4.96 -13.04
CA TYR A 27 -6.76 4.72 -12.86
C TYR A 27 -7.62 5.10 -14.08
N TYR A 28 -7.36 6.27 -14.69
CA TYR A 28 -8.20 6.79 -15.76
C TYR A 28 -8.13 5.96 -17.06
N LYS A 29 -6.92 5.53 -17.46
CA LYS A 29 -6.72 4.77 -18.71
C LYS A 29 -6.95 3.28 -18.55
N ALA A 30 -6.84 2.74 -17.35
CA ALA A 30 -7.15 1.34 -17.08
C ALA A 30 -8.64 1.03 -17.29
N THR A 31 -8.93 -0.19 -17.75
CA THR A 31 -10.30 -0.70 -17.96
C THR A 31 -10.45 -2.11 -17.37
N THR A 32 -11.68 -2.49 -16.98
CA THR A 32 -11.95 -3.85 -16.49
C THR A 32 -11.72 -4.92 -17.56
N ALA A 33 -11.78 -4.56 -18.85
CA ALA A 33 -11.42 -5.45 -19.96
C ALA A 33 -9.92 -5.76 -19.99
N MET A 34 -9.07 -4.76 -19.74
CA MET A 34 -7.61 -4.97 -19.62
C MET A 34 -7.28 -5.88 -18.44
N VAL A 35 -7.93 -5.67 -17.29
CA VAL A 35 -7.77 -6.55 -16.12
C VAL A 35 -8.22 -7.97 -16.42
N ALA A 36 -9.39 -8.14 -17.04
CA ALA A 36 -9.89 -9.47 -17.42
C ALA A 36 -8.91 -10.21 -18.33
N LYS A 37 -8.37 -9.50 -19.34
CA LYS A 37 -7.33 -10.04 -20.24
C LYS A 37 -6.08 -10.44 -19.46
N ALA A 38 -5.59 -9.60 -18.54
CA ALA A 38 -4.41 -9.88 -17.74
C ALA A 38 -4.62 -11.07 -16.77
N ALA A 39 -5.83 -11.23 -16.25
CA ALA A 39 -6.23 -12.34 -15.39
C ALA A 39 -6.61 -13.63 -16.15
N GLY A 40 -6.66 -13.61 -17.48
CA GLY A 40 -7.05 -14.77 -18.28
C GLY A 40 -8.53 -15.16 -18.07
N VAL A 41 -9.38 -14.20 -17.73
CA VAL A 41 -10.82 -14.40 -17.50
C VAL A 41 -11.66 -13.50 -18.42
N THR A 42 -12.97 -13.75 -18.48
CA THR A 42 -13.87 -12.88 -19.23
C THR A 42 -14.20 -11.60 -18.44
N GLN A 43 -14.49 -10.50 -19.13
CA GLN A 43 -14.88 -9.26 -18.46
C GLN A 43 -16.16 -9.41 -17.61
N PRO A 44 -17.21 -10.14 -18.05
CA PRO A 44 -18.35 -10.45 -17.18
C PRO A 44 -17.97 -11.19 -15.90
N TYR A 45 -16.93 -12.03 -15.93
CA TYR A 45 -16.43 -12.71 -14.73
C TYR A 45 -15.82 -11.73 -13.72
N VAL A 46 -15.13 -10.68 -14.18
CA VAL A 46 -14.66 -9.59 -13.29
C VAL A 46 -15.85 -8.87 -12.65
N PHE A 47 -16.90 -8.59 -13.41
CA PHE A 47 -18.12 -7.96 -12.89
C PHE A 47 -18.91 -8.83 -11.91
N HIS A 48 -18.67 -10.15 -11.88
CA HIS A 48 -19.22 -11.02 -10.84
C HIS A 48 -18.66 -10.71 -9.44
N PHE A 49 -17.45 -10.13 -9.36
CA PHE A 49 -16.79 -9.78 -8.10
C PHE A 49 -16.85 -8.29 -7.78
N PHE A 50 -16.81 -7.43 -8.80
CA PHE A 50 -16.70 -5.99 -8.65
C PHE A 50 -17.77 -5.30 -9.48
N ALA A 51 -18.63 -4.51 -8.83
CA ALA A 51 -19.75 -3.85 -9.51
C ALA A 51 -19.31 -2.91 -10.64
N ASN A 52 -18.13 -2.29 -10.50
CA ASN A 52 -17.57 -1.36 -11.47
C ASN A 52 -16.03 -1.25 -11.31
N LYS A 53 -15.40 -0.43 -12.15
CA LYS A 53 -13.95 -0.16 -12.09
C LYS A 53 -13.52 0.48 -10.77
N GLU A 54 -14.35 1.36 -10.21
CA GLU A 54 -14.07 2.03 -8.94
C GLU A 54 -13.98 1.02 -7.79
N GLU A 55 -14.92 0.09 -7.69
CA GLU A 55 -14.91 -0.95 -6.65
C GLU A 55 -13.74 -1.93 -6.80
N LEU A 56 -13.35 -2.26 -8.04
CA LEU A 56 -12.12 -3.02 -8.29
C LEU A 56 -10.88 -2.24 -7.83
N PHE A 57 -10.81 -0.94 -8.12
CA PHE A 57 -9.69 -0.10 -7.71
C PHE A 57 -9.63 0.08 -6.18
N LYS A 58 -10.78 0.24 -5.51
CA LYS A 58 -10.85 0.26 -4.04
C LYS A 58 -10.34 -1.04 -3.43
N ALA A 59 -10.71 -2.20 -3.99
CA ALA A 59 -10.21 -3.49 -3.51
C ALA A 59 -8.68 -3.62 -3.64
N VAL A 60 -8.12 -3.04 -4.69
CA VAL A 60 -6.66 -2.98 -4.87
C VAL A 60 -6.00 -2.06 -3.83
N ILE A 61 -6.58 -0.88 -3.58
CA ILE A 61 -6.14 0.02 -2.50
C ILE A 61 -6.22 -0.71 -1.15
N ASP A 62 -7.32 -1.40 -0.88
CA ASP A 62 -7.52 -2.16 0.35
C ASP A 62 -6.42 -3.19 0.58
N ARG A 63 -6.00 -3.90 -0.47
CA ARG A 63 -4.91 -4.88 -0.37
C ARG A 63 -3.60 -4.22 0.05
N ALA A 64 -3.22 -3.12 -0.61
CA ALA A 64 -1.98 -2.40 -0.31
C ALA A 64 -1.98 -1.85 1.13
N PHE A 65 -3.09 -1.25 1.56
CA PHE A 65 -3.22 -0.73 2.93
C PHE A 65 -3.29 -1.82 3.98
N SER A 66 -3.97 -2.95 3.70
CA SER A 66 -4.06 -4.07 4.64
C SER A 66 -2.68 -4.66 4.89
N ARG A 67 -1.85 -4.80 3.84
CA ARG A 67 -0.45 -5.23 3.99
C ARG A 67 0.35 -4.32 4.93
N ILE A 68 0.26 -3.00 4.75
CA ILE A 68 0.95 -2.03 5.63
C ILE A 68 0.40 -2.14 7.06
N TYR A 69 -0.92 -2.15 7.20
CA TYR A 69 -1.60 -2.22 8.49
C TYR A 69 -1.23 -3.49 9.27
N GLU A 70 -1.32 -4.65 8.64
CA GLU A 70 -1.03 -5.95 9.24
C GLU A 70 0.45 -6.06 9.63
N THR A 71 1.35 -5.58 8.77
CA THR A 71 2.80 -5.56 9.06
C THR A 71 3.07 -4.72 10.32
N PHE A 72 2.54 -3.51 10.40
CA PHE A 72 2.71 -2.65 11.57
C PHE A 72 2.02 -3.19 12.82
N ALA A 73 0.85 -3.82 12.67
CA ALA A 73 0.13 -4.43 13.78
C ALA A 73 0.94 -5.59 14.40
N ALA A 74 1.57 -6.42 13.57
CA ALA A 74 2.33 -7.59 13.98
C ALA A 74 3.70 -7.29 14.62
N ILE A 75 4.25 -6.09 14.43
CA ILE A 75 5.56 -5.73 15.00
C ILE A 75 5.45 -5.58 16.53
N GLU A 76 6.23 -6.36 17.26
CA GLU A 76 6.43 -6.21 18.69
C GLU A 76 7.88 -5.85 18.96
N ALA A 77 8.10 -4.66 19.53
CA ALA A 77 9.43 -4.15 19.84
C ALA A 77 9.38 -3.23 21.07
N PRO A 78 10.50 -3.10 21.82
CA PRO A 78 10.66 -2.07 22.83
C PRO A 78 10.41 -0.66 22.28
N ALA A 79 9.96 0.26 23.14
CA ALA A 79 9.56 1.61 22.74
C ALA A 79 10.66 2.39 21.98
N ASP A 80 11.90 2.22 22.40
CA ASP A 80 13.10 2.84 21.82
C ASP A 80 13.49 2.28 20.45
N GLN A 81 12.99 1.09 20.07
CA GLN A 81 13.29 0.42 18.80
C GLN A 81 12.06 0.32 17.88
N LEU A 82 10.87 0.59 18.39
CA LEU A 82 9.61 0.34 17.69
C LEU A 82 9.51 1.12 16.38
N ILE A 83 9.83 2.42 16.41
CA ILE A 83 9.71 3.30 15.23
C ILE A 83 10.70 2.87 14.14
N GLU A 84 11.95 2.57 14.51
CA GLU A 84 12.98 2.10 13.59
C GLU A 84 12.60 0.76 12.95
N THR A 85 12.16 -0.21 13.77
CA THR A 85 11.69 -1.52 13.30
C THR A 85 10.54 -1.39 12.29
N MET A 86 9.58 -0.49 12.59
CA MET A 86 8.46 -0.21 11.68
C MET A 86 8.92 0.51 10.40
N GLY A 87 9.92 1.39 10.49
CA GLY A 87 10.55 2.03 9.34
C GLY A 87 11.16 1.00 8.39
N HIS A 88 11.99 0.08 8.91
CA HIS A 88 12.58 -0.99 8.10
C HIS A 88 11.52 -1.89 7.45
N ALA A 89 10.49 -2.26 8.20
CA ALA A 89 9.38 -3.04 7.65
C ALA A 89 8.65 -2.32 6.51
N PHE A 90 8.51 -0.99 6.61
CA PHE A 90 7.95 -0.18 5.52
C PHE A 90 8.87 -0.14 4.29
N SER A 91 10.18 0.03 4.47
CA SER A 91 11.16 -0.03 3.37
C SER A 91 11.10 -1.38 2.65
N GLN A 92 11.02 -2.49 3.38
CA GLN A 92 10.84 -3.82 2.80
C GLN A 92 9.54 -3.95 1.99
N ILE A 93 8.45 -3.32 2.42
CA ILE A 93 7.19 -3.29 1.64
C ILE A 93 7.41 -2.55 0.31
N ILE A 94 8.13 -1.42 0.32
CA ILE A 94 8.43 -0.67 -0.90
C ILE A 94 9.24 -1.52 -1.87
N GLU A 95 10.26 -2.21 -1.40
CA GLU A 95 11.12 -3.07 -2.23
C GLU A 95 10.34 -4.24 -2.84
N THR A 96 9.48 -4.89 -2.05
CA THR A 96 8.80 -6.14 -2.45
C THR A 96 7.46 -5.92 -3.14
N HIS A 97 6.80 -4.78 -2.90
CA HIS A 97 5.44 -4.47 -3.37
C HIS A 97 5.35 -3.07 -3.98
N ARG A 98 6.42 -2.63 -4.64
CA ARG A 98 6.56 -1.30 -5.24
C ARG A 98 5.32 -0.82 -5.99
N ASP A 99 4.78 -1.64 -6.89
CA ASP A 99 3.61 -1.29 -7.71
C ASP A 99 2.35 -0.98 -6.87
N GLU A 100 2.15 -1.71 -5.76
CA GLU A 100 1.04 -1.46 -4.84
C GLU A 100 1.21 -0.09 -4.17
N VAL A 101 2.41 0.19 -3.66
CA VAL A 101 2.72 1.43 -2.96
C VAL A 101 2.62 2.65 -3.90
N LEU A 102 3.21 2.55 -5.10
CA LEU A 102 3.19 3.62 -6.09
C LEU A 102 1.77 3.95 -6.56
N MET A 103 0.92 2.94 -6.72
CA MET A 103 -0.48 3.15 -7.08
C MET A 103 -1.27 3.84 -5.98
N VAL A 104 -1.04 3.50 -4.70
CA VAL A 104 -1.63 4.23 -3.57
C VAL A 104 -1.21 5.70 -3.61
N MET A 105 0.04 5.99 -3.96
CA MET A 105 0.50 7.37 -4.15
C MET A 105 -0.30 8.09 -5.25
N GLN A 106 -0.50 7.47 -6.41
CA GLN A 106 -1.32 8.03 -7.48
C GLN A 106 -2.78 8.27 -7.04
N ALA A 107 -3.32 7.44 -6.15
CA ALA A 107 -4.69 7.54 -5.68
C ALA A 107 -5.01 8.88 -4.95
N HIS A 108 -4.01 9.55 -4.38
CA HIS A 108 -4.19 10.86 -3.73
C HIS A 108 -4.61 11.97 -4.69
N THR A 109 -4.29 11.82 -5.98
CA THR A 109 -4.57 12.82 -7.00
C THR A 109 -5.89 12.57 -7.74
N ILE A 110 -6.56 11.45 -7.45
CA ILE A 110 -7.81 11.03 -8.09
C ILE A 110 -8.98 11.89 -7.59
N THR A 111 -9.76 12.42 -8.54
CA THR A 111 -10.82 13.40 -8.25
C THR A 111 -12.16 12.79 -7.83
N GLU A 112 -12.33 11.49 -8.08
CA GLU A 112 -13.50 10.68 -7.79
C GLU A 112 -13.76 10.65 -6.29
N ALA A 113 -14.92 11.16 -5.88
CA ALA A 113 -15.27 11.33 -4.47
C ALA A 113 -15.20 10.02 -3.68
N GLY A 114 -15.70 8.92 -4.26
CA GLY A 114 -15.68 7.61 -3.63
C GLY A 114 -14.26 7.08 -3.38
N ILE A 115 -13.33 7.30 -4.31
CA ILE A 115 -11.92 6.89 -4.14
C ILE A 115 -11.23 7.77 -3.12
N ARG A 116 -11.40 9.09 -3.21
CA ARG A 116 -10.78 10.04 -2.28
C ARG A 116 -11.25 9.82 -0.85
N GLU A 117 -12.55 9.56 -0.65
CA GLU A 117 -13.11 9.25 0.66
C GLU A 117 -12.56 7.92 1.19
N HIS A 118 -12.46 6.91 0.33
CA HIS A 118 -11.90 5.60 0.67
C HIS A 118 -10.44 5.71 1.15
N VAL A 119 -9.58 6.36 0.36
CA VAL A 119 -8.16 6.59 0.72
C VAL A 119 -8.05 7.36 2.03
N ARG A 120 -8.85 8.43 2.22
CA ARG A 120 -8.87 9.20 3.48
C ARG A 120 -9.21 8.30 4.67
N ASN A 121 -10.21 7.43 4.53
CA ASN A 121 -10.62 6.53 5.59
C ASN A 121 -9.53 5.51 5.92
N MET A 122 -8.80 5.03 4.93
CA MET A 122 -7.68 4.10 5.14
C MET A 122 -6.50 4.76 5.87
N PHE A 123 -6.10 5.98 5.49
CA PHE A 123 -5.08 6.73 6.25
C PHE A 123 -5.51 7.02 7.68
N ARG A 124 -6.79 7.36 7.90
CA ARG A 124 -7.33 7.56 9.25
C ARG A 124 -7.19 6.31 10.11
N LYS A 125 -7.53 5.13 9.56
CA LYS A 125 -7.38 3.86 10.28
C LYS A 125 -5.92 3.56 10.64
N ILE A 126 -4.98 3.79 9.72
CA ILE A 126 -3.54 3.63 10.02
C ILE A 126 -3.14 4.58 11.15
N TYR A 127 -3.49 5.86 11.04
CA TYR A 127 -3.18 6.87 12.05
C TYR A 127 -3.72 6.51 13.45
N GLU A 128 -4.98 6.09 13.53
CA GLU A 128 -5.61 5.67 14.79
C GLU A 128 -4.89 4.45 15.38
N SER A 129 -4.60 3.46 14.54
CA SER A 129 -3.90 2.24 14.96
C SER A 129 -2.49 2.50 15.47
N LEU A 130 -1.72 3.33 14.77
CA LEU A 130 -0.37 3.72 15.18
C LEU A 130 -0.40 4.53 16.47
N SER A 131 -1.35 5.46 16.60
CA SER A 131 -1.51 6.25 17.83
C SER A 131 -1.73 5.35 19.05
N VAL A 132 -2.61 4.36 18.93
CA VAL A 132 -2.87 3.38 19.99
C VAL A 132 -1.64 2.51 20.26
N LYS A 133 -0.92 2.08 19.22
CA LYS A 133 0.29 1.27 19.36
C LYS A 133 1.40 2.02 20.10
N PHE A 134 1.65 3.27 19.73
CA PHE A 134 2.66 4.12 20.35
C PHE A 134 2.30 4.49 21.78
N GLU A 135 1.02 4.77 22.06
CA GLU A 135 0.54 4.99 23.43
C GLU A 135 0.77 3.76 24.32
N ARG A 136 0.45 2.56 23.83
CA ARG A 136 0.68 1.29 24.56
C ARG A 136 2.17 1.00 24.78
N ALA A 137 3.02 1.44 23.87
CA ALA A 137 4.48 1.33 24.01
C ALA A 137 5.07 2.37 24.98
N GLY A 138 4.28 3.35 25.44
CA GLY A 138 4.78 4.42 26.31
C GLY A 138 5.56 5.51 25.57
N ILE A 139 5.34 5.67 24.26
CA ILE A 139 5.96 6.73 23.46
C ILE A 139 5.27 8.06 23.78
N GLU A 140 6.06 9.06 24.18
CA GLU A 140 5.58 10.44 24.40
C GLU A 140 5.02 11.04 23.10
N GLU A 141 3.99 11.89 23.22
CA GLU A 141 3.34 12.52 22.07
C GLU A 141 2.90 11.52 20.98
N ALA A 142 2.41 10.33 21.37
CA ALA A 142 2.07 9.20 20.49
C ALA A 142 1.32 9.58 19.21
N LYS A 143 0.35 10.51 19.29
CA LYS A 143 -0.40 11.02 18.13
C LYS A 143 0.47 11.84 17.18
N GLY A 144 1.29 12.74 17.72
CA GLY A 144 2.26 13.52 16.94
C GLY A 144 3.29 12.61 16.28
N THR A 145 3.79 11.62 17.01
CA THR A 145 4.72 10.61 16.50
C THR A 145 4.08 9.76 15.39
N ALA A 146 2.82 9.35 15.54
CA ALA A 146 2.07 8.65 14.49
C ALA A 146 1.89 9.51 13.23
N ALA A 147 1.56 10.79 13.38
CA ALA A 147 1.46 11.72 12.25
C ALA A 147 2.82 11.90 11.54
N HIS A 148 3.90 12.07 12.31
CA HIS A 148 5.25 12.20 11.77
C HIS A 148 5.72 10.94 11.05
N PHE A 149 5.45 9.76 11.61
CA PHE A 149 5.79 8.48 11.01
C PHE A 149 5.08 8.29 9.65
N ILE A 150 3.77 8.56 9.59
CA ILE A 150 3.01 8.51 8.32
C ILE A 150 3.56 9.54 7.33
N GLY A 151 3.84 10.76 7.78
CA GLY A 151 4.43 11.82 6.95
C GLY A 151 5.78 11.42 6.37
N THR A 152 6.63 10.77 7.17
CA THR A 152 7.93 10.25 6.75
C THR A 152 7.76 9.13 5.71
N GLY A 153 6.83 8.20 5.93
CA GLY A 153 6.50 7.17 4.94
C GLY A 153 6.04 7.75 3.59
N LEU A 154 5.18 8.78 3.61
CA LEU A 154 4.76 9.50 2.40
C LEU A 154 5.93 10.19 1.70
N LEU A 155 6.84 10.83 2.45
CA LEU A 155 8.04 11.45 1.89
C LEU A 155 8.97 10.43 1.24
N ILE A 156 9.19 9.28 1.88
CA ILE A 156 9.99 8.19 1.32
C ILE A 156 9.38 7.72 -0.01
N THR A 157 8.06 7.54 -0.06
CA THR A 157 7.43 7.12 -1.31
C THR A 157 7.55 8.18 -2.41
N VAL A 158 7.43 9.47 -2.07
CA VAL A 158 7.65 10.57 -3.03
C VAL A 158 9.10 10.59 -3.53
N ALA A 159 10.07 10.41 -2.65
CA ALA A 159 11.49 10.35 -2.99
C ALA A 159 11.78 9.20 -3.97
N GLU A 160 11.21 8.01 -3.71
CA GLU A 160 11.30 6.84 -4.58
C GLU A 160 10.65 7.07 -5.96
N VAL A 161 9.48 7.72 -6.01
CA VAL A 161 8.80 8.08 -7.28
C VAL A 161 9.64 9.04 -8.11
N LEU A 162 10.22 10.04 -7.46
CA LEU A 162 11.01 11.08 -8.12
C LEU A 162 12.45 10.62 -8.41
N ASN A 163 12.86 9.47 -7.89
CA ASN A 163 14.25 8.99 -7.88
C ASN A 163 15.20 10.06 -7.30
N LEU A 164 14.80 10.64 -6.16
CA LEU A 164 15.50 11.70 -5.42
C LEU A 164 15.85 11.23 -4.00
N PRO A 165 16.88 10.38 -3.84
CA PRO A 165 17.27 9.83 -2.53
C PRO A 165 17.72 10.91 -1.53
N GLU A 166 18.05 12.12 -1.98
CA GLU A 166 18.43 13.24 -1.12
C GLU A 166 17.27 13.73 -0.24
N LEU A 167 16.02 13.48 -0.63
CA LEU A 167 14.82 13.84 0.14
C LEU A 167 14.64 12.97 1.40
N THR A 168 15.24 11.78 1.40
CA THR A 168 15.28 10.87 2.56
C THR A 168 16.66 10.87 3.23
N GLY A 169 17.57 11.72 2.75
CA GLY A 169 18.99 11.73 3.10
C GLY A 169 19.26 11.71 4.60
N GLY A 170 19.74 10.55 5.08
CA GLY A 170 20.22 10.34 6.46
C GLY A 170 19.56 9.22 7.25
N ILE A 171 18.62 8.45 6.69
CA ILE A 171 18.20 7.16 7.26
C ILE A 171 19.09 6.10 6.60
N ASP A 172 20.17 5.74 7.29
CA ASP A 172 21.32 4.99 6.78
C ASP A 172 20.92 3.56 6.35
N ASP A 173 20.84 3.31 5.04
CA ASP A 173 20.91 1.95 4.50
C ASP A 173 22.36 1.48 4.65
N GLY A 174 22.63 0.76 5.75
CA GLY A 174 23.92 0.17 6.09
C GLY A 174 24.46 -0.89 5.12
N ASN A 175 24.26 -0.73 3.81
CA ASN A 175 24.90 -1.49 2.75
C ASN A 175 25.61 -0.53 1.77
N GLY A 176 26.61 0.17 2.31
CA GLY A 176 27.71 0.68 1.48
C GLY A 176 28.55 -0.50 1.00
N GLU A 177 28.13 -1.13 -0.10
CA GLU A 177 29.01 -2.00 -0.88
C GLU A 177 30.25 -1.21 -1.28
N ALA A 178 31.39 -1.62 -0.72
CA ALA A 178 32.69 -1.35 -1.29
C ALA A 178 32.73 -1.95 -2.70
N GLY A 179 32.81 -1.09 -3.72
CA GLY A 179 32.70 -1.56 -5.10
C GLY A 179 33.13 -0.56 -6.17
N CYS A 180 34.42 -0.16 -6.12
CA CYS A 180 35.34 0.22 -7.23
C CYS A 180 36.20 1.44 -6.89
#